data_AF-A0A940A449-F1
#
_entry.id   AF-A0A940A449-F1
#
_cell.length_a   1.000
_cell.length_b   1.000
_cell.length_c   1.000
_cell.angle_alpha   90.00
_cell.angle_beta   90.00
_cell.angle_gamma   90.00
#
_symmetry.space_group_name_H-M   'P 1'
#
loop_
_entity.id
_entity.type
_entity.pdbx_description
1 polymer ?
#
loop_
_entity_poly.entity_id
_entity_poly.type
_entity_poly.pdbx_seq_one_letter_code
_entity_poly.pdbx_strand_id
1 'polypeptide(L)'
;MKRILITAATAFLGITMLAGCGSQPAPAEPFEPQRKEEVEGSFFTEGMIQWEKNSTVTLVQKEKDGEWIKEDTKVAEWKISPDCILDDTVWIIESDDASSLYSKLGSSFKNKKATVRMLFGKVGEIKDSTVGQKEDGTPRLEFNSNATCDLIFECEGNKLLFEGAKFNGGYVYEDGTAELKIDYGQGEGLLSVPSNIRKGDMDNFKNFLPSETDKIKQASDNYISLVPFDNLPTFKATSSNVKDGVWDDKITNTKHGENISPELSWEAVEGASQYVVIMIDAQWLHMDVFTTETSIAEGAIGRGEKGAQYVGPYPPSGTHTYSVFIFALKDDFEKANLYFDSGLNSLEKIFKGLDSDKNGNTGNVIAYARLDGNYTHKD
;
A
#
# COMPACT_ATOMS: atom_id res chain seq x y z
N MET A 1 -12.20 10.78 -24.06
CA MET A 1 -11.39 10.61 -25.28
C MET A 1 -11.41 9.11 -25.58
N LYS A 2 -12.18 8.63 -26.57
CA LYS A 2 -12.24 7.18 -26.91
C LYS A 2 -10.85 6.76 -27.42
N ARG A 3 -10.18 5.83 -26.73
CA ARG A 3 -8.88 5.29 -27.15
C ARG A 3 -8.96 3.76 -27.28
N ILE A 4 -8.02 3.23 -28.05
CA ILE A 4 -8.18 2.12 -29.02
C ILE A 4 -7.65 0.82 -28.43
N LEU A 5 -8.41 -0.27 -28.54
CA LEU A 5 -7.90 -1.64 -28.42
C LEU A 5 -6.83 -1.83 -29.51
N ILE A 6 -5.55 -1.97 -29.15
CA ILE A 6 -4.49 -2.18 -30.12
C ILE A 6 -4.37 -3.68 -30.37
N THR A 7 -4.92 -4.16 -31.48
CA THR A 7 -4.67 -5.52 -31.97
C THR A 7 -3.35 -5.52 -32.74
N ALA A 8 -2.33 -6.20 -32.22
CA ALA A 8 -1.08 -6.44 -32.95
C ALA A 8 -1.11 -7.86 -33.52
N ALA A 9 -1.18 -7.99 -34.85
CA ALA A 9 -1.06 -9.27 -35.53
C ALA A 9 0.41 -9.53 -35.88
N THR A 10 0.98 -10.62 -35.39
CA THR A 10 2.33 -11.08 -35.79
C THR A 10 2.17 -12.30 -36.68
N ALA A 11 2.37 -12.14 -37.99
CA ALA A 11 2.24 -13.23 -38.96
C ALA A 11 3.58 -13.98 -39.12
N PHE A 12 3.60 -15.28 -38.82
CA PHE A 12 4.68 -16.19 -39.19
C PHE A 12 4.27 -16.96 -40.46
N LEU A 13 4.91 -16.68 -41.59
CA LEU A 13 4.54 -17.26 -42.88
C LEU A 13 5.50 -18.40 -43.26
N GLY A 14 5.07 -19.65 -43.11
CA GLY A 14 5.77 -20.81 -43.66
C GLY A 14 5.34 -21.07 -45.10
N ILE A 15 6.10 -20.59 -46.09
CA ILE A 15 5.85 -20.87 -47.51
C ILE A 15 6.62 -22.14 -47.92
N THR A 16 5.92 -23.19 -48.30
CA THR A 16 6.46 -24.32 -49.07
C THR A 16 6.36 -24.02 -50.57
N MET A 17 7.49 -23.82 -51.24
CA MET A 17 7.54 -23.69 -52.71
C MET A 17 7.67 -25.06 -53.37
N LEU A 18 6.76 -25.39 -54.31
CA LEU A 18 6.87 -26.52 -55.23
C LEU A 18 7.20 -26.01 -56.63
N ALA A 19 8.29 -26.51 -57.21
CA ALA A 19 8.74 -26.21 -58.56
C ALA A 19 7.99 -27.07 -59.60
N GLY A 20 7.53 -26.45 -60.70
CA GLY A 20 6.80 -27.11 -61.78
C GLY A 20 7.65 -27.38 -63.02
N CYS A 21 7.41 -28.53 -63.66
CA CYS A 21 7.70 -28.81 -65.07
C CYS A 21 6.35 -28.98 -65.81
N GLY A 22 6.25 -28.38 -67.00
CA GLY A 22 5.00 -28.12 -67.70
C GLY A 22 4.39 -29.27 -68.51
N SER A 23 3.06 -29.33 -68.49
CA SER A 23 2.18 -29.93 -69.50
C SER A 23 0.81 -29.21 -69.47
N GLN A 24 -0.01 -29.42 -70.50
CA GLN A 24 -1.24 -28.66 -70.83
C GLN A 24 -2.22 -28.43 -69.66
N PRO A 25 -3.03 -27.34 -69.70
CA PRO A 25 -3.95 -27.00 -68.61
C PRO A 25 -5.06 -28.04 -68.52
N ALA A 26 -4.98 -28.87 -67.48
CA ALA A 26 -6.10 -29.67 -67.00
C ALA A 26 -7.30 -28.74 -66.66
N PRO A 27 -8.55 -29.23 -66.71
CA PRO A 27 -9.70 -28.49 -66.18
C PRO A 27 -9.35 -27.98 -64.78
N ALA A 28 -9.59 -26.69 -64.53
CA ALA A 28 -9.25 -26.07 -63.27
C ALA A 28 -9.90 -26.87 -62.14
N GLU A 29 -9.08 -27.54 -61.34
CA GLU A 29 -9.57 -28.27 -60.18
C GLU A 29 -10.34 -27.30 -59.29
N PRO A 30 -11.47 -27.73 -58.70
CA PRO A 30 -12.20 -26.90 -57.75
C PRO A 30 -11.24 -26.46 -56.64
N PHE A 31 -11.30 -25.18 -56.30
CA PHE A 31 -10.43 -24.64 -55.26
C PHE A 31 -10.79 -25.29 -53.91
N GLU A 32 -9.82 -26.00 -53.34
CA GLU A 32 -9.93 -26.53 -51.99
C GLU A 32 -9.69 -25.41 -50.98
N PRO A 33 -10.61 -25.17 -50.03
CA PRO A 33 -10.45 -24.13 -49.02
C PRO A 33 -9.11 -24.23 -48.27
N GLN A 34 -8.41 -23.11 -48.18
CA GLN A 34 -7.13 -23.03 -47.46
C GLN A 34 -7.37 -22.57 -46.03
N ARG A 35 -6.60 -23.12 -45.08
CA ARG A 35 -6.62 -22.71 -43.66
C ARG A 35 -5.22 -22.28 -43.23
N LYS A 36 -5.16 -21.25 -42.39
CA LYS A 36 -3.94 -20.88 -41.65
C LYS A 36 -4.28 -20.47 -40.23
N GLU A 37 -3.30 -20.54 -39.36
CA GLU A 37 -3.38 -20.06 -37.98
C GLU A 37 -2.53 -18.80 -37.82
N GLU A 38 -3.06 -17.79 -37.15
CA GLU A 38 -2.35 -16.56 -36.78
C GLU A 38 -2.46 -16.31 -35.27
N VAL A 39 -1.48 -15.63 -34.68
CA VAL A 39 -1.53 -15.22 -33.28
C VAL A 39 -1.95 -13.76 -33.20
N GLU A 40 -3.08 -13.50 -32.54
CA GLU A 40 -3.57 -12.18 -32.21
C GLU A 40 -3.31 -11.89 -30.72
N GLY A 41 -2.53 -10.85 -30.45
CA GLY A 41 -2.33 -10.31 -29.10
C GLY A 41 -3.31 -9.19 -28.80
N SER A 42 -3.89 -9.22 -27.60
CA SER A 42 -4.71 -8.16 -27.04
C SER A 42 -4.20 -7.78 -25.65
N PHE A 43 -4.15 -6.48 -25.38
CA PHE A 43 -3.64 -5.93 -24.14
C PHE A 43 -4.68 -5.00 -23.56
N PHE A 44 -4.91 -5.13 -22.25
CA PHE A 44 -5.76 -4.22 -21.52
C PHE A 44 -4.91 -3.46 -20.51
N THR A 45 -4.66 -2.20 -20.83
CA THR A 45 -3.83 -1.30 -20.02
C THR A 45 -4.67 -0.29 -19.24
N GLU A 46 -5.98 -0.20 -19.54
CA GLU A 46 -6.91 0.79 -19.00
C GLU A 46 -7.71 0.26 -17.81
N GLY A 47 -7.07 0.05 -16.66
CA GLY A 47 -7.79 -0.40 -15.47
C GLY A 47 -6.85 -0.63 -14.31
N MET A 48 -7.40 -1.12 -13.20
CA MET A 48 -6.61 -1.42 -12.01
C MET A 48 -5.73 -2.66 -12.22
N ILE A 49 -6.27 -3.67 -12.88
CA ILE A 49 -5.58 -4.93 -13.16
C ILE A 49 -5.31 -5.02 -14.66
N GLN A 50 -4.07 -4.78 -15.05
CA GLN A 50 -3.64 -4.85 -16.45
C GLN A 50 -3.38 -6.31 -16.85
N TRP A 51 -3.74 -6.68 -18.07
CA TRP A 51 -3.60 -8.06 -18.54
C TRP A 51 -3.27 -8.15 -20.03
N GLU A 52 -2.74 -9.31 -20.41
CA GLU A 52 -2.35 -9.65 -21.77
C GLU A 52 -3.02 -10.97 -22.16
N LYS A 53 -3.60 -11.02 -23.36
CA LYS A 53 -4.27 -12.19 -23.90
C LYS A 53 -3.82 -12.45 -25.33
N ASN A 54 -3.22 -13.60 -25.54
CA ASN A 54 -2.81 -14.13 -26.83
C ASN A 54 -3.82 -15.19 -27.28
N SER A 55 -4.33 -15.06 -28.49
CA SER A 55 -5.26 -16.02 -29.09
C SER A 55 -4.73 -16.55 -30.42
N THR A 56 -4.91 -17.83 -30.67
CA THR A 56 -4.73 -18.44 -31.99
C THR A 56 -6.03 -18.29 -32.77
N VAL A 57 -5.95 -17.66 -33.94
CA VAL A 57 -7.06 -17.44 -34.84
C VAL A 57 -6.91 -18.30 -36.07
N THR A 58 -7.93 -19.13 -36.33
CA THR A 58 -8.02 -19.92 -37.56
C THR A 58 -8.69 -19.07 -38.61
N LEU A 59 -7.96 -18.79 -39.69
CA LEU A 59 -8.47 -18.09 -40.86
C LEU A 59 -8.70 -19.11 -41.97
N VAL A 60 -9.83 -18.97 -42.68
CA VAL A 60 -10.16 -19.78 -43.85
C VAL A 60 -10.33 -18.90 -45.08
N GLN A 61 -9.75 -19.34 -46.20
CA GLN A 61 -9.98 -18.77 -47.52
C GLN A 61 -10.81 -19.78 -48.32
N LYS A 62 -12.04 -19.40 -48.69
CA LYS A 62 -13.01 -20.30 -49.35
C LYS A 62 -12.96 -20.27 -50.87
N GLU A 63 -12.39 -19.22 -51.45
CA GLU A 63 -12.26 -19.03 -52.89
C GLU A 63 -10.82 -18.68 -53.24
N LYS A 64 -10.36 -19.10 -54.42
CA LYS A 64 -9.04 -18.74 -54.93
C LYS A 64 -8.94 -17.21 -54.98
N ASP A 65 -7.94 -16.66 -54.30
CA ASP A 65 -7.71 -15.22 -54.16
C ASP A 65 -8.82 -14.44 -53.40
N GLY A 66 -9.70 -15.15 -52.68
CA GLY A 66 -10.73 -14.57 -51.82
C GLY A 66 -10.19 -14.02 -50.49
N GLU A 67 -11.04 -13.33 -49.73
CA GLU A 67 -10.69 -12.81 -48.40
C GLU A 67 -10.48 -13.94 -47.38
N TRP A 68 -9.52 -13.76 -46.48
CA TRP A 68 -9.35 -14.61 -45.31
C TRP A 68 -10.36 -14.23 -44.25
N ILE A 69 -11.27 -15.13 -43.93
CA ILE A 69 -12.31 -14.92 -42.91
C ILE A 69 -11.99 -15.71 -41.65
N LYS A 70 -12.31 -15.12 -40.49
CA LYS A 70 -12.14 -15.72 -39.17
C LYS A 70 -13.12 -16.88 -38.99
N GLU A 71 -12.60 -18.10 -38.88
CA GLU A 71 -13.38 -19.34 -38.69
C GLU A 71 -13.48 -19.70 -37.20
N ASP A 72 -12.38 -19.57 -36.45
CA ASP A 72 -12.30 -19.97 -35.05
C ASP A 72 -11.30 -19.09 -34.28
N THR A 73 -11.44 -19.03 -32.95
CA THR A 73 -10.49 -18.34 -32.06
C THR A 73 -10.35 -19.10 -30.76
N LYS A 74 -9.12 -19.49 -30.45
CA LYS A 74 -8.77 -20.18 -29.22
C LYS A 74 -7.82 -19.32 -28.40
N VAL A 75 -8.13 -19.12 -27.13
CA VAL A 75 -7.22 -18.43 -26.20
C VAL A 75 -6.01 -19.32 -25.97
N ALA A 76 -4.84 -18.87 -26.40
CA ALA A 76 -3.58 -19.58 -26.20
C ALA A 76 -2.98 -19.26 -24.84
N GLU A 77 -3.06 -18.00 -24.42
CA GLU A 77 -2.56 -17.52 -23.13
C GLU A 77 -3.39 -16.30 -22.69
N TRP A 78 -3.74 -16.22 -21.40
CA TRP A 78 -4.26 -15.00 -20.79
C TRP A 78 -3.64 -14.88 -19.40
N LYS A 79 -2.96 -13.77 -19.14
CA LYS A 79 -2.20 -13.54 -17.91
C LYS A 79 -2.26 -12.08 -17.47
N ILE A 80 -1.93 -11.85 -16.21
CA ILE A 80 -1.72 -10.50 -15.68
C ILE A 80 -0.47 -9.93 -16.33
N SER A 81 -0.54 -8.67 -16.73
CA SER A 81 0.60 -8.00 -17.36
C SER A 81 1.71 -7.84 -16.31
N PRO A 82 2.99 -8.06 -16.67
CA PRO A 82 4.12 -7.80 -15.77
C PRO A 82 4.20 -6.32 -15.35
N ASP A 83 3.57 -5.41 -16.11
CA ASP A 83 3.50 -3.98 -15.81
C ASP A 83 2.37 -3.63 -14.83
N CYS A 84 1.58 -4.61 -14.38
CA CYS A 84 0.53 -4.43 -13.39
C CYS A 84 1.13 -4.22 -11.98
N ILE A 85 1.55 -2.98 -11.72
CA ILE A 85 2.15 -2.58 -10.44
C ILE A 85 1.08 -1.94 -9.54
N LEU A 86 0.84 -2.56 -8.39
CA LEU A 86 -0.07 -2.03 -7.37
C LEU A 86 0.62 -1.12 -6.34
N ASP A 87 1.94 -1.22 -6.22
CA ASP A 87 2.71 -0.49 -5.20
C ASP A 87 2.51 1.03 -5.27
N ASP A 88 2.30 1.65 -4.11
CA ASP A 88 2.11 3.09 -3.92
C ASP A 88 1.04 3.67 -4.87
N THR A 89 0.00 2.89 -5.16
CA THR A 89 -1.13 3.32 -5.99
C THR A 89 -2.37 3.61 -5.17
N VAL A 90 -3.08 4.66 -5.59
CA VAL A 90 -4.44 4.95 -5.13
C VAL A 90 -5.41 4.65 -6.25
N TRP A 91 -6.46 3.91 -5.96
CA TRP A 91 -7.55 3.63 -6.90
C TRP A 91 -8.86 4.19 -6.38
N ILE A 92 -9.61 4.86 -7.26
CA ILE A 92 -10.90 5.46 -6.94
C ILE A 92 -11.97 4.77 -7.77
N ILE A 93 -12.86 4.07 -7.09
CA ILE A 93 -13.96 3.30 -7.65
C ILE A 93 -15.26 4.01 -7.26
N GLU A 94 -16.09 4.35 -8.23
CA GLU A 94 -17.38 5.01 -8.00
C GLU A 94 -18.51 4.12 -8.51
N SER A 95 -19.63 4.09 -7.78
CA SER A 95 -20.89 3.49 -8.24
C SER A 95 -22.06 4.35 -7.81
N ASP A 96 -23.09 4.42 -8.65
CA ASP A 96 -24.38 5.01 -8.29
C ASP A 96 -25.26 4.03 -7.49
N ASP A 97 -24.83 2.77 -7.35
CA ASP A 97 -25.42 1.75 -6.49
C ASP A 97 -24.35 1.12 -5.58
N ALA A 98 -24.32 1.54 -4.33
CA ALA A 98 -23.38 1.03 -3.35
C ALA A 98 -23.56 -0.47 -3.08
N SER A 99 -24.79 -1.00 -3.19
CA SER A 99 -25.04 -2.43 -2.99
C SER A 99 -24.42 -3.32 -4.07
N SER A 100 -24.11 -2.75 -5.24
CA SER A 100 -23.39 -3.46 -6.31
C SER A 100 -21.88 -3.40 -6.15
N LEU A 101 -21.34 -2.56 -5.26
CA LEU A 101 -19.89 -2.43 -5.09
C LEU A 101 -19.31 -3.57 -4.28
N TYR A 102 -19.98 -4.01 -3.20
CA TYR A 102 -19.44 -5.04 -2.33
C TYR A 102 -20.50 -6.08 -1.99
N SER A 103 -20.18 -7.35 -2.23
CA SER A 103 -21.16 -8.44 -2.18
C SER A 103 -21.81 -8.67 -0.81
N LYS A 104 -21.20 -8.18 0.28
CA LYS A 104 -21.77 -8.28 1.64
C LYS A 104 -22.61 -7.07 2.05
N LEU A 105 -22.73 -6.03 1.21
CA LEU A 105 -23.58 -4.89 1.54
C LEU A 105 -25.06 -5.28 1.40
N GLY A 106 -25.85 -4.89 2.40
CA GLY A 106 -27.29 -5.13 2.41
C GLY A 106 -28.05 -4.26 1.41
N SER A 107 -29.30 -4.62 1.13
CA SER A 107 -30.19 -3.88 0.21
C SER A 107 -30.50 -2.43 0.64
N SER A 108 -30.22 -2.05 1.89
CA SER A 108 -30.29 -0.67 2.38
C SER A 108 -29.31 0.28 1.68
N PHE A 109 -28.33 -0.27 0.95
CA PHE A 109 -27.36 0.48 0.15
C PHE A 109 -27.74 0.62 -1.33
N LYS A 110 -28.90 0.09 -1.72
CA LYS A 110 -29.35 0.12 -3.11
C LYS A 110 -29.62 1.54 -3.61
N ASN A 111 -29.19 1.85 -4.83
CA ASN A 111 -29.31 3.17 -5.47
C ASN A 111 -28.67 4.32 -4.67
N LYS A 112 -27.70 4.02 -3.81
CA LYS A 112 -26.92 5.02 -3.10
C LYS A 112 -25.59 5.20 -3.78
N LYS A 113 -25.23 6.45 -4.10
CA LYS A 113 -23.91 6.73 -4.64
C LYS A 113 -22.84 6.44 -3.59
N ALA A 114 -21.83 5.69 -3.98
CA ALA A 114 -20.69 5.38 -3.15
C ALA A 114 -19.37 5.51 -3.91
N THR A 115 -18.32 5.79 -3.14
CA THR A 115 -16.94 5.85 -3.60
C THR A 115 -16.09 4.97 -2.72
N VAL A 116 -15.34 4.06 -3.32
CA VAL A 116 -14.30 3.28 -2.65
C VAL A 116 -12.95 3.83 -3.09
N ARG A 117 -12.10 4.16 -2.11
CA ARG A 117 -10.71 4.53 -2.35
C ARG A 117 -9.82 3.46 -1.73
N MET A 118 -8.88 2.94 -2.50
CA MET A 118 -7.94 1.91 -2.06
C MET A 118 -6.52 2.43 -2.19
N LEU A 119 -5.75 2.34 -1.13
CA LEU A 119 -4.31 2.60 -1.11
C LEU A 119 -3.58 1.28 -0.94
N PHE A 120 -2.77 0.91 -1.93
CA PHE A 120 -1.90 -0.25 -1.86
C PHE A 120 -0.49 0.17 -1.40
N GLY A 121 0.02 -0.48 -0.35
CA GLY A 121 1.39 -0.28 0.10
C GLY A 121 2.41 -1.07 -0.73
N LYS A 122 3.71 -0.89 -0.44
CA LYS A 122 4.87 -1.45 -1.18
C LYS A 122 5.08 -2.98 -1.19
N VAL A 123 4.13 -3.78 -0.70
CA VAL A 123 4.44 -5.18 -0.28
C VAL A 123 3.52 -6.21 -0.95
N GLY A 124 2.81 -5.84 -2.02
CA GLY A 124 1.82 -6.70 -2.65
C GLY A 124 2.24 -7.26 -3.99
N GLU A 125 2.42 -8.57 -4.11
CA GLU A 125 2.57 -9.22 -5.41
C GLU A 125 1.23 -9.79 -5.89
N ILE A 126 0.93 -9.62 -7.18
CA ILE A 126 -0.05 -10.47 -7.86
C ILE A 126 0.67 -11.76 -8.25
N LYS A 127 0.16 -12.89 -7.77
CA LYS A 127 0.75 -14.22 -7.94
C LYS A 127 -0.19 -15.12 -8.68
N ASP A 128 0.36 -15.81 -9.68
CA ASP A 128 -0.31 -16.84 -10.47
C ASP A 128 -1.58 -16.34 -11.16
N SER A 129 -1.85 -16.84 -12.36
CA SER A 129 -3.13 -16.55 -13.00
C SER A 129 -3.63 -17.74 -13.78
N THR A 130 -4.91 -18.06 -13.61
CA THR A 130 -5.58 -19.18 -14.25
C THR A 130 -6.78 -18.71 -15.04
N VAL A 131 -6.92 -19.21 -16.26
CA VAL A 131 -8.10 -18.95 -17.07
C VAL A 131 -9.25 -19.80 -16.56
N GLY A 132 -10.37 -19.15 -16.26
CA GLY A 132 -11.59 -19.78 -15.81
C GLY A 132 -12.81 -19.19 -16.49
N GLN A 133 -13.99 -19.61 -16.03
CA GLN A 133 -15.27 -19.09 -16.49
C GLN A 133 -16.21 -18.85 -15.29
N LYS A 134 -17.11 -17.88 -15.42
CA LYS A 134 -18.29 -17.74 -14.57
C LYS A 134 -19.30 -18.87 -14.86
N GLU A 135 -20.29 -19.03 -13.99
CA GLU A 135 -21.39 -19.99 -14.19
C GLU A 135 -22.18 -19.73 -15.49
N ASP A 136 -22.24 -18.48 -15.93
CA ASP A 136 -22.88 -18.06 -17.18
C ASP A 136 -21.99 -18.28 -18.43
N GLY A 137 -20.79 -18.85 -18.25
CA GLY A 137 -19.83 -19.11 -19.32
C GLY A 137 -18.91 -17.93 -19.65
N THR A 138 -19.06 -16.77 -18.99
CA THR A 138 -18.21 -15.60 -19.24
C THR A 138 -16.76 -15.92 -18.89
N PRO A 139 -15.80 -15.79 -19.84
CA PRO A 139 -14.38 -16.00 -19.57
C PRO A 139 -13.85 -15.00 -18.55
N ARG A 140 -12.97 -15.47 -17.67
CA ARG A 140 -12.27 -14.63 -16.70
C ARG A 140 -10.86 -15.13 -16.45
N LEU A 141 -9.98 -14.22 -16.07
CA LEU A 141 -8.68 -14.55 -15.51
C LEU A 141 -8.77 -14.43 -13.99
N GLU A 142 -8.58 -15.54 -13.29
CA GLU A 142 -8.43 -15.57 -11.83
C GLU A 142 -6.97 -15.32 -11.48
N PHE A 143 -6.72 -14.52 -10.45
CA PHE A 143 -5.38 -14.25 -9.93
C PHE A 143 -5.40 -14.24 -8.40
N ASN A 144 -4.25 -14.53 -7.78
CA ASN A 144 -4.09 -14.41 -6.34
C ASN A 144 -3.23 -13.21 -5.99
N SER A 145 -3.36 -12.72 -4.77
CA SER A 145 -2.46 -11.71 -4.22
C SER A 145 -2.27 -11.91 -2.73
N ASN A 146 -1.15 -11.42 -2.21
CA ASN A 146 -0.88 -11.33 -0.78
C ASN A 146 -0.80 -9.86 -0.32
N ALA A 147 -1.24 -8.92 -1.15
CA ALA A 147 -1.15 -7.51 -0.83
C ALA A 147 -2.09 -7.15 0.33
N THR A 148 -1.74 -6.06 1.00
CA THR A 148 -2.64 -5.35 1.90
C THR A 148 -2.94 -3.98 1.33
N CYS A 149 -4.11 -3.45 1.68
CA CYS A 149 -4.52 -2.11 1.29
C CYS A 149 -5.30 -1.44 2.42
N ASP A 150 -5.23 -0.11 2.45
CA ASP A 150 -6.15 0.69 3.25
C ASP A 150 -7.33 1.07 2.38
N LEU A 151 -8.55 0.84 2.87
CA LEU A 151 -9.78 1.06 2.12
C LEU A 151 -10.65 2.11 2.82
N ILE A 152 -11.09 3.10 2.05
CA ILE A 152 -12.10 4.07 2.47
C ILE A 152 -13.38 3.79 1.67
N PHE A 153 -14.45 3.44 2.36
CA PHE A 153 -15.79 3.37 1.78
C PHE A 153 -16.57 4.63 2.16
N GLU A 154 -16.98 5.39 1.16
CA GLU A 154 -17.81 6.58 1.33
C GLU A 154 -19.18 6.34 0.71
N CYS A 155 -20.25 6.58 1.46
CA CYS A 155 -21.63 6.48 0.97
C CYS A 155 -22.51 7.50 1.69
N GLU A 156 -23.22 8.34 0.92
CA GLU A 156 -24.08 9.41 1.45
C GLU A 156 -23.38 10.33 2.48
N GLY A 157 -22.10 10.63 2.28
CA GLY A 157 -21.30 11.47 3.18
C GLY A 157 -20.77 10.76 4.44
N ASN A 158 -21.17 9.51 4.70
CA ASN A 158 -20.58 8.68 5.73
C ASN A 158 -19.31 8.03 5.19
N LYS A 159 -18.27 7.97 6.02
CA LYS A 159 -16.98 7.37 5.68
C LYS A 159 -16.66 6.25 6.65
N LEU A 160 -16.25 5.11 6.12
CA LEU A 160 -15.72 3.98 6.87
C LEU A 160 -14.29 3.73 6.39
N LEU A 161 -13.37 3.62 7.35
CA LEU A 161 -11.97 3.29 7.11
C LEU A 161 -11.71 1.86 7.54
N PHE A 162 -11.03 1.11 6.68
CA PHE A 162 -10.55 -0.24 6.96
C PHE A 162 -9.04 -0.26 6.69
N GLU A 163 -8.25 -0.24 7.78
CA GLU A 163 -6.79 -0.30 7.70
C GLU A 163 -6.33 -1.75 7.53
N GLY A 164 -5.32 -1.97 6.69
CA GLY A 164 -4.71 -3.29 6.51
C GLY A 164 -5.65 -4.37 5.97
N ALA A 165 -6.66 -4.00 5.18
CA ALA A 165 -7.53 -4.96 4.51
C ALA A 165 -6.71 -5.86 3.59
N LYS A 166 -6.93 -7.18 3.67
CA LYS A 166 -6.22 -8.16 2.86
C LYS A 166 -6.82 -8.20 1.46
N PHE A 167 -5.96 -8.11 0.44
CA PHE A 167 -6.31 -8.32 -0.95
C PHE A 167 -5.80 -9.69 -1.38
N ASN A 168 -6.71 -10.66 -1.40
CA ASN A 168 -6.36 -12.07 -1.63
C ASN A 168 -6.29 -12.43 -3.13
N GLY A 169 -6.59 -11.48 -4.02
CA GLY A 169 -6.65 -11.69 -5.46
C GLY A 169 -8.00 -11.30 -6.04
N GLY A 170 -8.41 -11.92 -7.15
CA GLY A 170 -9.66 -11.56 -7.80
C GLY A 170 -9.87 -12.20 -9.15
N TYR A 171 -10.78 -11.60 -9.89
CA TYR A 171 -11.14 -11.95 -11.25
C TYR A 171 -11.04 -10.71 -12.12
N VAL A 172 -10.48 -10.84 -13.32
CA VAL A 172 -10.53 -9.80 -14.35
C VAL A 172 -11.17 -10.34 -15.62
N TYR A 173 -11.97 -9.50 -16.26
CA TYR A 173 -12.77 -9.83 -17.45
C TYR A 173 -12.19 -9.16 -18.70
N GLU A 174 -12.61 -9.66 -19.88
CA GLU A 174 -12.09 -9.17 -21.17
C GLU A 174 -12.46 -7.70 -21.46
N ASP A 175 -13.48 -7.18 -20.81
CA ASP A 175 -13.89 -5.77 -20.93
C ASP A 175 -13.16 -4.85 -19.93
N GLY A 176 -12.24 -5.41 -19.13
CA GLY A 176 -11.48 -4.69 -18.13
C GLY A 176 -12.15 -4.52 -16.77
N THR A 177 -13.39 -4.97 -16.62
CA THR A 177 -14.02 -5.02 -15.30
C THR A 177 -13.31 -6.06 -14.43
N ALA A 178 -13.41 -5.91 -13.11
CA ALA A 178 -12.81 -6.83 -12.17
C ALA A 178 -13.68 -7.04 -10.92
N GLU A 179 -13.41 -8.13 -10.22
CA GLU A 179 -13.97 -8.45 -8.90
C GLU A 179 -12.80 -8.78 -7.97
N LEU A 180 -12.58 -7.96 -6.94
CA LEU A 180 -11.46 -8.11 -6.01
C LEU A 180 -11.92 -8.86 -4.75
N LYS A 181 -11.16 -9.87 -4.34
CA LYS A 181 -11.36 -10.60 -3.08
C LYS A 181 -10.72 -9.80 -1.93
N ILE A 182 -11.55 -9.14 -1.13
CA ILE A 182 -11.13 -8.27 -0.03
C ILE A 182 -11.62 -8.83 1.30
N ASP A 183 -10.72 -8.90 2.29
CA ASP A 183 -11.05 -9.21 3.68
C ASP A 183 -10.60 -8.08 4.61
N TYR A 184 -11.56 -7.36 5.18
CA TYR A 184 -11.33 -6.28 6.14
C TYR A 184 -11.51 -6.72 7.61
N GLY A 185 -11.40 -8.03 7.89
CA GLY A 185 -11.53 -8.59 9.24
C GLY A 185 -12.93 -9.08 9.60
N GLN A 186 -13.86 -9.12 8.64
CA GLN A 186 -15.20 -9.74 8.76
C GLN A 186 -15.38 -10.86 7.73
N GLY A 187 -14.26 -11.43 7.28
CA GLY A 187 -14.17 -12.43 6.24
C GLY A 187 -14.22 -11.83 4.84
N GLU A 188 -13.82 -12.65 3.87
CA GLU A 188 -13.70 -12.27 2.46
C GLU A 188 -15.03 -11.93 1.81
N GLY A 189 -15.04 -10.90 0.97
CA GLY A 189 -16.12 -10.57 0.04
C GLY A 189 -15.57 -10.04 -1.29
N LEU A 190 -16.45 -9.85 -2.27
CA LEU A 190 -16.09 -9.40 -3.61
C LEU A 190 -16.41 -7.92 -3.77
N LEU A 191 -15.38 -7.14 -4.10
CA LEU A 191 -15.51 -5.75 -4.50
C LEU A 191 -15.58 -5.67 -6.03
N SER A 192 -16.72 -5.23 -6.57
CA SER A 192 -16.89 -5.01 -8.01
C SER A 192 -16.21 -3.72 -8.44
N VAL A 193 -15.44 -3.84 -9.51
CA VAL A 193 -14.60 -2.77 -10.04
C VAL A 193 -14.93 -2.58 -11.52
N PRO A 194 -15.42 -1.40 -11.92
CA PRO A 194 -15.75 -1.13 -13.32
C PRO A 194 -14.47 -0.98 -14.14
N SER A 195 -14.54 -1.04 -15.47
CA SER A 195 -13.35 -0.89 -16.33
C SER A 195 -12.83 0.55 -16.41
N ASN A 196 -13.64 1.54 -16.08
CA ASN A 196 -13.32 2.97 -16.21
C ASN A 196 -12.77 3.62 -14.93
N ILE A 197 -12.01 2.85 -14.13
CA ILE A 197 -11.41 3.32 -12.88
C ILE A 197 -10.37 4.40 -13.13
N ARG A 198 -10.20 5.29 -12.17
CA ARG A 198 -9.14 6.30 -12.20
C ARG A 198 -8.07 5.97 -11.16
N LYS A 199 -6.81 6.06 -11.58
CA LYS A 199 -5.69 6.17 -10.65
C LYS A 199 -5.82 7.53 -9.97
N GLY A 200 -5.96 7.50 -8.65
CA GLY A 200 -6.02 8.69 -7.81
C GLY A 200 -4.63 9.27 -7.57
N ASP A 201 -4.62 10.48 -7.03
CA ASP A 201 -3.43 11.12 -6.52
C ASP A 201 -3.26 10.77 -5.03
N MET A 202 -2.03 10.41 -4.65
CA MET A 202 -1.65 10.13 -3.27
C MET A 202 -1.98 11.31 -2.36
N ASP A 203 -1.76 12.55 -2.82
CA ASP A 203 -2.02 13.75 -2.04
C ASP A 203 -3.52 13.95 -1.79
N ASN A 204 -4.36 13.60 -2.77
CA ASN A 204 -5.82 13.64 -2.63
C ASN A 204 -6.34 12.53 -1.70
N PHE A 205 -5.71 11.35 -1.68
CA PHE A 205 -6.05 10.30 -0.71
C PHE A 205 -5.70 10.73 0.71
N LYS A 206 -4.51 11.30 0.90
CA LYS A 206 -4.04 11.77 2.21
C LYS A 206 -4.90 12.89 2.80
N ASN A 207 -5.28 13.87 1.98
CA ASN A 207 -6.16 14.96 2.39
C ASN A 207 -7.59 14.50 2.78
N PHE A 208 -7.98 13.28 2.39
CA PHE A 208 -9.33 12.76 2.61
C PHE A 208 -9.56 12.16 4.03
N LEU A 209 -8.48 11.92 4.80
CA LEU A 209 -8.49 11.40 6.17
C LEU A 209 -7.88 12.38 7.19
N PRO A 210 -8.52 13.53 7.49
CA PRO A 210 -8.00 14.48 8.47
C PRO A 210 -8.60 14.21 9.85
N SER A 211 -8.33 13.05 10.46
CA SER A 211 -8.39 13.01 11.93
C SER A 211 -7.09 13.63 12.43
N GLU A 212 -7.11 14.50 13.43
CA GLU A 212 -5.98 15.41 13.72
C GLU A 212 -4.69 14.70 14.15
N THR A 213 -4.78 13.40 14.45
CA THR A 213 -3.62 12.53 14.66
C THR A 213 -3.03 12.00 13.34
N ASP A 214 -3.84 11.82 12.28
CA ASP A 214 -3.43 11.29 10.97
C ASP A 214 -2.77 12.33 10.05
N LYS A 215 -3.05 13.63 10.27
CA LYS A 215 -2.32 14.73 9.61
C LYS A 215 -0.81 14.67 9.92
N ILE A 216 -0.46 14.26 11.14
CA ILE A 216 0.94 14.09 11.57
C ILE A 216 1.58 12.94 10.80
N LYS A 217 0.88 11.80 10.73
CA LYS A 217 1.37 10.54 10.16
C LYS A 217 1.60 10.59 8.64
N GLN A 218 0.77 11.34 7.90
CA GLN A 218 0.75 11.28 6.43
C GLN A 218 1.49 12.44 5.73
N ALA A 219 1.79 13.53 6.45
CA ALA A 219 2.42 14.73 5.89
C ALA A 219 3.96 14.76 6.01
N SER A 220 4.57 13.81 6.70
CA SER A 220 6.00 13.79 7.01
C SER A 220 6.69 12.58 6.38
N ASP A 221 7.83 12.82 5.72
CA ASP A 221 8.61 11.79 5.05
C ASP A 221 9.27 10.81 6.03
N ASN A 222 9.37 11.18 7.31
CA ASN A 222 10.10 10.43 8.34
C ASN A 222 9.19 9.79 9.39
N TYR A 223 7.89 9.76 9.15
CA TYR A 223 6.95 9.14 10.08
C TYR A 223 7.29 7.67 10.31
N ILE A 224 7.48 7.29 11.58
CA ILE A 224 7.74 5.90 11.97
C ILE A 224 6.42 5.13 11.95
N SER A 225 6.18 4.38 10.87
CA SER A 225 4.97 3.58 10.69
C SER A 225 5.05 2.19 11.33
N LEU A 226 6.23 1.58 11.34
CA LEU A 226 6.45 0.26 11.93
C LEU A 226 7.06 0.40 13.34
N VAL A 227 6.37 -0.15 14.32
CA VAL A 227 6.82 -0.22 15.71
C VAL A 227 7.02 -1.70 16.06
N PRO A 228 8.26 -2.18 16.30
CA PRO A 228 8.55 -3.62 16.44
C PRO A 228 8.07 -4.26 17.75
N PHE A 229 7.38 -3.50 18.58
CA PHE A 229 6.85 -3.87 19.90
C PHE A 229 5.38 -3.43 20.05
N ASP A 230 4.67 -3.36 18.93
CA ASP A 230 3.24 -3.01 18.86
C ASP A 230 2.31 -4.01 19.58
N ASN A 231 2.83 -5.19 19.89
CA ASN A 231 2.14 -6.21 20.68
C ASN A 231 2.19 -5.96 22.21
N LEU A 232 2.96 -4.97 22.69
CA LEU A 232 3.01 -4.62 24.10
C LEU A 232 1.82 -3.74 24.51
N PRO A 233 1.39 -3.81 25.78
CA PRO A 233 0.43 -2.85 26.34
C PRO A 233 0.87 -1.41 26.14
N THR A 234 -0.08 -0.52 25.84
CA THR A 234 0.17 0.91 25.69
C THR A 234 -0.36 1.71 26.87
N PHE A 235 0.34 2.78 27.26
CA PHE A 235 -0.18 3.81 28.15
C PHE A 235 -0.15 5.19 27.50
N LYS A 236 -0.82 6.17 28.12
CA LYS A 236 -0.94 7.52 27.58
C LYS A 236 0.22 8.40 28.06
N ALA A 237 0.88 9.04 27.10
CA ALA A 237 1.77 10.17 27.34
C ALA A 237 1.13 11.46 26.82
N THR A 238 1.44 12.58 27.46
CA THR A 238 0.97 13.91 27.08
C THR A 238 2.09 14.91 27.15
N SER A 239 1.95 16.01 26.41
CA SER A 239 2.82 17.18 26.48
C SER A 239 2.00 18.42 26.23
N SER A 240 2.21 19.46 27.03
CA SER A 240 1.70 20.80 26.76
C SER A 240 2.40 21.48 25.56
N ASN A 241 3.54 20.93 25.11
CA ASN A 241 4.30 21.44 23.97
C ASN A 241 3.91 20.82 22.63
N VAL A 242 2.94 19.91 22.58
CA VAL A 242 2.35 19.45 21.32
C VAL A 242 0.89 19.89 21.26
N LYS A 243 0.55 20.69 20.24
CA LYS A 243 -0.81 21.18 20.02
C LYS A 243 -1.23 20.85 18.60
N ASP A 244 -2.38 20.21 18.46
CA ASP A 244 -2.94 19.80 17.17
C ASP A 244 -1.91 19.05 16.30
N GLY A 245 -1.07 18.25 16.95
CA GLY A 245 -0.04 17.45 16.31
C GLY A 245 1.23 18.18 15.90
N VAL A 246 1.44 19.41 16.34
CA VAL A 246 2.61 20.23 16.04
C VAL A 246 3.38 20.52 17.32
N TRP A 247 4.70 20.31 17.29
CA TRP A 247 5.58 20.69 18.39
C TRP A 247 5.75 22.22 18.45
N ASP A 248 5.66 22.79 19.65
CA ASP A 248 5.89 24.22 19.89
C ASP A 248 7.29 24.63 19.43
N ASP A 249 7.41 25.74 18.70
CA ASP A 249 8.69 26.21 18.12
C ASP A 249 9.83 26.31 19.15
N LYS A 250 9.50 26.68 20.40
CA LYS A 250 10.49 26.84 21.48
C LYS A 250 11.31 25.58 21.73
N ILE A 251 10.75 24.39 21.51
CA ILE A 251 11.50 23.16 21.78
C ILE A 251 12.59 22.91 20.71
N THR A 252 12.52 23.59 19.57
CA THR A 252 13.37 23.31 18.40
C THR A 252 14.76 23.90 18.50
N ASN A 253 15.73 23.25 17.87
CA ASN A 253 17.10 23.74 17.73
C ASN A 253 17.28 24.51 16.41
N THR A 254 16.42 25.50 16.20
CA THR A 254 16.45 26.37 15.03
C THR A 254 16.49 27.82 15.48
N LYS A 255 16.66 28.76 14.54
CA LYS A 255 16.59 30.20 14.84
C LYS A 255 15.24 30.67 15.40
N HIS A 256 14.19 29.86 15.23
CA HIS A 256 12.83 30.12 15.72
C HIS A 256 12.55 29.43 17.06
N GLY A 257 13.49 28.60 17.55
CA GLY A 257 13.36 27.87 18.80
C GLY A 257 14.38 28.26 19.85
N GLU A 258 14.18 27.72 21.05
CA GLU A 258 15.01 27.96 22.23
C GLU A 258 15.82 26.71 22.62
N ASN A 259 15.67 25.61 21.87
CA ASN A 259 16.29 24.31 22.13
C ASN A 259 16.07 23.80 23.56
N ILE A 260 14.86 23.99 24.11
CA ILE A 260 14.47 23.49 25.43
C ILE A 260 13.72 22.16 25.30
N SER A 261 13.94 21.23 26.23
CA SER A 261 13.22 19.94 26.22
C SER A 261 11.71 20.14 26.41
N PRO A 262 10.85 19.34 25.77
CA PRO A 262 9.42 19.41 26.01
C PRO A 262 9.08 18.96 27.43
N GLU A 263 8.00 19.52 27.98
CA GLU A 263 7.27 18.95 29.10
C GLU A 263 6.63 17.62 28.66
N LEU A 264 6.74 16.60 29.50
CA LEU A 264 6.14 15.29 29.26
C LEU A 264 5.52 14.77 30.54
N SER A 265 4.35 14.16 30.46
CA SER A 265 3.69 13.51 31.60
C SER A 265 2.95 12.24 31.18
N TRP A 266 3.02 11.22 32.03
CA TRP A 266 2.34 9.94 31.89
C TRP A 266 1.91 9.40 33.26
N GLU A 267 1.04 8.38 33.27
CA GLU A 267 0.67 7.69 34.51
C GLU A 267 1.68 6.60 34.85
N ALA A 268 1.86 6.33 36.14
CA ALA A 268 2.71 5.24 36.59
C ALA A 268 2.19 3.89 36.08
N VAL A 269 3.08 3.09 35.49
CA VAL A 269 2.77 1.74 35.00
C VAL A 269 3.03 0.74 36.12
N GLU A 270 2.04 -0.09 36.44
CA GLU A 270 2.19 -1.14 37.46
C GLU A 270 3.32 -2.11 37.08
N GLY A 271 4.21 -2.37 38.04
CA GLY A 271 5.37 -3.25 37.85
C GLY A 271 6.58 -2.59 37.17
N ALA A 272 6.49 -1.31 36.78
CA ALA A 272 7.64 -0.57 36.28
C ALA A 272 8.49 -0.03 37.44
N SER A 273 9.81 -0.24 37.38
CA SER A 273 10.77 0.37 38.30
C SER A 273 11.47 1.59 37.71
N GLN A 274 11.46 1.74 36.39
CA GLN A 274 12.04 2.86 35.68
C GLN A 274 11.38 3.10 34.32
N TYR A 275 11.64 4.27 33.74
CA TYR A 275 11.25 4.66 32.41
C TYR A 275 12.46 5.08 31.58
N VAL A 276 12.43 4.71 30.30
CA VAL A 276 13.34 5.24 29.29
C VAL A 276 12.52 6.04 28.28
N VAL A 277 12.78 7.34 28.21
CA VAL A 277 12.16 8.27 27.27
C VAL A 277 13.12 8.53 26.15
N ILE A 278 12.68 8.38 24.90
CA ILE A 278 13.43 8.80 23.72
C ILE A 278 12.59 9.71 22.83
N MET A 279 13.23 10.62 22.11
CA MET A 279 12.64 11.36 20.99
C MET A 279 13.46 11.05 19.75
N ILE A 280 12.80 10.61 18.67
CA ILE A 280 13.45 10.14 17.46
C ILE A 280 12.73 10.64 16.21
N ASP A 281 13.52 10.99 15.18
CA ASP A 281 13.07 11.39 13.83
C ASP A 281 13.71 10.43 12.83
N ALA A 282 12.91 9.50 12.30
CA ALA A 282 13.38 8.29 11.60
C ALA A 282 14.44 7.49 12.40
N GLN A 283 15.73 7.77 12.17
CA GLN A 283 16.86 7.13 12.86
C GLN A 283 17.69 8.12 13.69
N TRP A 284 17.29 9.40 13.71
CA TRP A 284 18.00 10.46 14.41
C TRP A 284 17.50 10.63 15.84
N LEU A 285 18.34 10.34 16.83
CA LEU A 285 17.96 10.43 18.24
C LEU A 285 18.16 11.86 18.77
N HIS A 286 17.05 12.50 19.13
CA HIS A 286 16.99 13.86 19.67
C HIS A 286 17.00 13.88 21.20
N MET A 287 16.57 12.81 21.85
CA MET A 287 16.47 12.75 23.31
C MET A 287 16.69 11.33 23.79
N ASP A 288 17.38 11.20 24.91
CA ASP A 288 17.32 10.02 25.77
C ASP A 288 17.38 10.42 27.25
N VAL A 289 16.40 9.94 28.02
CA VAL A 289 16.26 10.20 29.46
C VAL A 289 15.94 8.90 30.19
N PHE A 290 16.69 8.59 31.23
CA PHE A 290 16.41 7.49 32.15
C PHE A 290 15.92 8.08 33.47
N THR A 291 14.73 7.68 33.89
CA THR A 291 14.09 8.30 35.06
C THR A 291 13.17 7.32 35.78
N THR A 292 13.00 7.51 37.08
CA THR A 292 11.94 6.85 37.87
C THR A 292 10.68 7.71 37.97
N GLU A 293 10.79 8.98 37.58
CA GLU A 293 9.68 9.93 37.60
C GLU A 293 8.69 9.65 36.46
N THR A 294 7.47 10.17 36.62
CA THR A 294 6.38 10.06 35.64
C THR A 294 6.11 11.37 34.89
N SER A 295 7.04 12.32 35.02
CA SER A 295 6.99 13.59 34.32
C SER A 295 8.40 14.16 34.10
N ILE A 296 8.56 14.92 33.03
CA ILE A 296 9.73 15.74 32.73
C ILE A 296 9.23 17.17 32.59
N ALA A 297 9.78 18.10 33.37
CA ALA A 297 9.43 19.50 33.25
C ALA A 297 10.02 20.11 31.97
N GLU A 298 9.34 21.11 31.42
CA GLU A 298 9.84 21.88 30.28
C GLU A 298 11.24 22.44 30.56
N GLY A 299 12.15 22.28 29.61
CA GLY A 299 13.54 22.74 29.72
C GLY A 299 14.38 22.03 30.79
N ALA A 300 13.88 20.98 31.44
CA ALA A 300 14.63 20.26 32.46
C ALA A 300 15.83 19.49 31.90
N ILE A 301 15.77 19.10 30.62
CA ILE A 301 16.80 18.31 29.95
C ILE A 301 17.53 19.18 28.94
N GLY A 302 18.83 19.38 29.18
CA GLY A 302 19.74 20.04 28.25
C GLY A 302 20.60 19.06 27.48
N ARG A 303 21.68 19.55 26.87
CA ARG A 303 22.67 18.70 26.20
C ARG A 303 23.64 18.12 27.23
N GLY A 304 23.24 17.01 27.86
CA GLY A 304 23.94 16.35 28.96
C GLY A 304 24.66 15.06 28.57
N GLU A 305 24.73 14.13 29.53
CA GLU A 305 25.25 12.77 29.33
C GLU A 305 24.13 11.82 28.91
N LYS A 306 24.50 10.59 28.50
CA LYS A 306 23.55 9.52 28.19
C LYS A 306 22.59 9.27 29.35
N GLY A 307 21.30 9.21 29.04
CA GLY A 307 20.21 9.11 30.01
C GLY A 307 19.76 10.46 30.58
N ALA A 308 20.32 11.58 30.14
CA ALA A 308 19.91 12.93 30.51
C ALA A 308 20.29 13.95 29.43
N GLN A 309 19.94 13.70 28.17
CA GLN A 309 20.32 14.57 27.05
C GLN A 309 19.20 14.84 26.06
N TYR A 310 19.19 16.06 25.53
CA TYR A 310 18.21 16.58 24.58
C TYR A 310 18.86 17.53 23.57
N VAL A 311 18.45 17.42 22.31
CA VAL A 311 18.60 18.42 21.26
C VAL A 311 17.28 18.47 20.49
N GLY A 312 16.71 19.66 20.34
CA GLY A 312 15.40 19.82 19.74
C GLY A 312 15.31 19.44 18.28
N PRO A 313 14.12 19.50 17.67
CA PRO A 313 13.94 19.39 16.22
C PRO A 313 14.79 20.39 15.41
N TYR A 314 15.42 19.96 14.32
CA TYR A 314 16.12 20.81 13.33
C TYR A 314 16.13 20.14 11.95
N PRO A 315 14.96 19.94 11.33
CA PRO A 315 14.90 19.34 10.01
C PRO A 315 15.66 20.22 9.01
N PRO A 316 16.45 19.64 8.09
CA PRO A 316 17.17 20.40 7.07
C PRO A 316 16.23 21.10 6.08
N SER A 317 15.03 20.55 5.87
CA SER A 317 13.97 21.09 5.02
C SER A 317 12.66 20.36 5.29
N GLY A 318 11.53 20.89 4.81
CA GLY A 318 10.25 20.19 4.82
C GLY A 318 9.68 19.97 6.23
N THR A 319 8.75 19.02 6.34
CA THR A 319 8.09 18.65 7.61
C THR A 319 8.58 17.29 8.06
N HIS A 320 9.11 17.22 9.27
CA HIS A 320 9.52 15.97 9.92
C HIS A 320 8.60 15.67 11.11
N THR A 321 8.51 14.39 11.48
CA THR A 321 7.80 13.93 12.68
C THR A 321 8.81 13.50 13.71
N TYR A 322 8.70 14.07 14.90
CA TYR A 322 9.51 13.73 16.05
C TYR A 322 8.63 12.93 17.00
N SER A 323 8.94 11.64 17.10
CA SER A 323 8.20 10.68 17.92
C SER A 323 8.87 10.52 19.27
N VAL A 324 8.13 10.79 20.34
CA VAL A 324 8.52 10.43 21.70
C VAL A 324 8.02 9.02 22.01
N PHE A 325 8.93 8.13 22.41
CA PHE A 325 8.59 6.84 22.99
C PHE A 325 8.98 6.82 24.46
N ILE A 326 8.08 6.31 25.31
CA ILE A 326 8.34 6.11 26.73
C ILE A 326 8.19 4.61 27.00
N PHE A 327 9.28 3.96 27.40
CA PHE A 327 9.28 2.54 27.73
C PHE A 327 9.22 2.37 29.25
N ALA A 328 8.27 1.57 29.73
CA ALA A 328 8.18 1.17 31.13
C ALA A 328 8.91 -0.16 31.33
N LEU A 329 9.91 -0.19 32.21
CA LEU A 329 10.80 -1.34 32.42
C LEU A 329 10.63 -1.92 33.83
N LYS A 330 10.72 -3.24 33.97
CA LYS A 330 10.68 -3.93 35.27
C LYS A 330 11.94 -3.72 36.09
N ASP A 331 13.11 -3.66 35.46
CA ASP A 331 14.42 -3.54 36.09
C ASP A 331 15.39 -2.76 35.18
N ASP A 332 16.59 -2.47 35.68
CA ASP A 332 17.73 -1.93 34.95
C ASP A 332 18.02 -2.75 33.69
N PHE A 333 18.20 -2.09 32.55
CA PHE A 333 18.69 -2.72 31.32
C PHE A 333 20.22 -2.71 31.29
N GLU A 334 20.84 -3.72 30.68
CA GLU A 334 22.32 -3.79 30.61
C GLU A 334 22.87 -2.71 29.67
N LYS A 335 22.37 -2.68 28.43
CA LYS A 335 22.88 -1.81 27.39
C LYS A 335 21.87 -1.64 26.26
N ALA A 336 21.51 -0.39 25.98
CA ALA A 336 20.83 0.03 24.77
C ALA A 336 21.74 0.92 23.91
N ASN A 337 21.70 0.73 22.59
CA ASN A 337 22.40 1.57 21.62
C ASN A 337 21.58 2.84 21.38
N LEU A 338 21.99 3.92 22.04
CA LEU A 338 21.37 5.24 21.95
C LEU A 338 22.47 6.21 21.49
N TYR A 339 22.55 6.40 20.18
CA TYR A 339 23.51 7.31 19.55
C TYR A 339 22.86 8.69 19.45
N PHE A 340 23.10 9.51 20.46
CA PHE A 340 22.54 10.86 20.56
C PHE A 340 23.02 11.77 19.42
N ASP A 341 22.12 12.61 18.91
CA ASP A 341 22.36 13.54 17.81
C ASP A 341 23.01 12.82 16.60
N SER A 342 22.46 11.66 16.24
CA SER A 342 23.01 10.79 15.22
C SER A 342 21.95 9.91 14.55
N GLY A 343 22.10 9.67 13.25
CA GLY A 343 21.24 8.81 12.44
C GLY A 343 21.53 7.30 12.52
N LEU A 344 22.29 6.83 13.52
CA LEU A 344 22.69 5.41 13.64
C LEU A 344 21.76 4.59 14.54
N ASN A 345 20.56 5.10 14.83
CA ASN A 345 19.62 4.45 15.73
C ASN A 345 18.61 3.60 14.96
N SER A 346 18.21 2.49 15.57
CA SER A 346 17.14 1.63 15.07
C SER A 346 16.21 1.36 16.24
N LEU A 347 14.92 1.63 16.06
CA LEU A 347 13.92 1.44 17.10
C LEU A 347 13.86 -0.02 17.57
N GLU A 348 14.04 -0.97 16.65
CA GLU A 348 14.17 -2.41 16.96
C GLU A 348 15.39 -2.70 17.83
N LYS A 349 16.56 -2.15 17.50
CA LYS A 349 17.80 -2.36 18.28
C LYS A 349 17.74 -1.70 19.65
N ILE A 350 17.12 -0.52 19.73
CA ILE A 350 16.86 0.16 21.00
C ILE A 350 15.97 -0.73 21.85
N PHE A 351 14.81 -1.13 21.34
CA PHE A 351 13.87 -2.00 22.05
C PHE A 351 14.53 -3.28 22.54
N LYS A 352 15.24 -4.00 21.67
CA LYS A 352 15.94 -5.23 22.03
C LYS A 352 16.94 -5.04 23.18
N GLY A 353 17.63 -3.89 23.20
CA GLY A 353 18.54 -3.53 24.29
C GLY A 353 17.84 -3.19 25.59
N LEU A 354 16.67 -2.54 25.52
CA LEU A 354 15.85 -2.21 26.69
C LEU A 354 15.11 -3.43 27.25
N ASP A 355 14.69 -4.36 26.39
CA ASP A 355 13.96 -5.56 26.75
C ASP A 355 14.83 -6.63 27.43
N SER A 356 16.15 -6.47 27.37
CA SER A 356 17.10 -7.30 28.11
C SER A 356 17.50 -6.61 29.42
N ASP A 357 17.16 -7.20 30.57
CA ASP A 357 17.59 -6.70 31.88
C ASP A 357 19.11 -6.88 32.10
N LYS A 358 19.64 -6.29 33.18
CA LYS A 358 21.07 -6.39 33.56
C LYS A 358 21.59 -7.82 33.79
N ASN A 359 20.69 -8.80 33.93
CA ASN A 359 21.03 -10.21 34.11
C ASN A 359 20.86 -11.00 32.79
N GLY A 360 20.48 -10.34 31.69
CA GLY A 360 20.24 -10.94 30.38
C GLY A 360 18.86 -11.59 30.22
N ASN A 361 17.92 -11.37 31.14
CA ASN A 361 16.55 -11.85 30.97
C ASN A 361 15.77 -10.96 30.00
N THR A 362 14.93 -11.57 29.17
CA THR A 362 14.07 -10.85 28.21
C THR A 362 12.70 -10.50 28.79
N GLY A 363 11.95 -9.64 28.09
CA GLY A 363 10.65 -9.15 28.54
C GLY A 363 10.76 -8.08 29.62
N ASN A 364 11.88 -7.36 29.70
CA ASN A 364 12.07 -6.27 30.66
C ASN A 364 11.12 -5.09 30.37
N VAL A 365 10.81 -4.81 29.10
CA VAL A 365 9.85 -3.78 28.72
C VAL A 365 8.44 -4.35 28.85
N ILE A 366 7.61 -3.72 29.69
CA ILE A 366 6.25 -4.22 30.00
C ILE A 366 5.14 -3.41 29.38
N ALA A 367 5.40 -2.15 29.02
CA ALA A 367 4.47 -1.28 28.33
C ALA A 367 5.23 -0.15 27.64
N TYR A 368 4.58 0.53 26.70
CA TYR A 368 5.12 1.75 26.12
C TYR A 368 4.06 2.83 25.89
N ALA A 369 4.49 4.08 25.77
CA ALA A 369 3.68 5.16 25.21
C ALA A 369 4.36 5.75 23.99
N ARG A 370 3.55 6.31 23.09
CA ARG A 370 4.00 7.07 21.92
C ARG A 370 3.30 8.41 21.88
N LEU A 371 4.05 9.47 21.63
CA LEU A 371 3.55 10.82 21.40
C LEU A 371 4.25 11.41 20.18
N ASP A 372 3.50 11.71 19.13
CA ASP A 372 4.05 12.28 17.89
C ASP A 372 3.76 13.77 17.80
N GLY A 373 4.69 14.50 17.18
CA GLY A 373 4.45 15.88 16.75
C GLY A 373 5.31 16.23 15.55
N ASN A 374 4.76 17.07 14.67
CA ASN A 374 5.45 17.58 13.51
C ASN A 374 6.19 18.88 13.82
N TYR A 375 7.28 19.09 13.10
CA TYR A 375 7.89 20.40 12.95
C TYR A 375 8.30 20.60 11.50
N THR A 376 7.92 21.75 10.95
CA THR A 376 8.25 22.17 9.58
C THR A 376 9.43 23.12 9.64
N HIS A 377 10.43 22.89 8.80
CA HIS A 377 11.53 23.81 8.59
C HIS A 377 10.99 25.21 8.23
N LYS A 378 11.45 26.23 8.96
CA LYS A 378 11.08 27.63 8.73
C LYS A 378 12.34 28.40 8.37
N ASP A 379 12.35 28.96 7.17
CA ASP A 379 13.47 29.72 6.61
C ASP A 379 13.90 30.90 7.45
#